data_AF-A0A1B7UZF4-F1
#
_entry.id   AF-A0A1B7UZF4-F1
#
_cell.length_a   1.000
_cell.length_b   1.000
_cell.length_c   1.000
_cell.angle_alpha   90.00
_cell.angle_beta   90.00
_cell.angle_gamma   90.00
#
_symmetry.space_group_name_H-M   'P 1'
#
loop_
_entity.id
_entity.type
_entity.pdbx_description
1 polymer ?
#
loop_
_entity_poly.entity_id
_entity_poly.type
_entity_poly.pdbx_seq_one_letter_code
_entity_poly.pdbx_strand_id
1 'polypeptide(L)'
;MDNIVTRFHLNAGPLHNQAKNYYYVNSTFHDSGITDAIPAILFSAMSIEAFLNELPELATAYITPEEEPEDFAKKLATELTNVEKSNGQIKLKLEVTCKSISGELPSFGIKPYQDFSNLIKLRNELVHLKPKDEYDLDLDSDDSPLSKRTSLKHLSGLKIFREPSTYKDPAGTNKDCPLPLLELISTHDAAKWACNTAAKTVQDIVNKMPDSKFKDYLKRNYTNKYFQLIED
;
A
#
# COMPACT_ATOMS: atom_id res chain seq x y z
N MET A 1 -4.19 -7.54 43.15
CA MET A 1 -3.41 -7.67 41.90
C MET A 1 -4.03 -6.70 40.92
N ASP A 2 -3.30 -5.64 40.59
CA ASP A 2 -3.80 -4.62 39.68
C ASP A 2 -3.89 -5.21 38.28
N ASN A 3 -5.09 -5.20 37.70
CA ASN A 3 -5.34 -5.56 36.31
C ASN A 3 -4.74 -4.47 35.40
N ILE A 4 -3.42 -4.50 35.20
CA ILE A 4 -2.76 -3.66 34.21
C ILE A 4 -3.12 -4.22 32.83
N VAL A 5 -3.97 -3.51 32.10
CA VAL A 5 -4.32 -3.82 30.71
C VAL A 5 -3.44 -2.97 29.80
N THR A 6 -2.45 -3.59 29.14
CA THR A 6 -1.67 -2.92 28.10
C THR A 6 -2.55 -2.68 26.87
N ARG A 7 -2.67 -1.41 26.45
CA ARG A 7 -3.37 -1.03 25.21
C ARG A 7 -2.36 -0.51 24.21
N PHE A 8 -2.40 -1.05 23.00
CA PHE A 8 -1.56 -0.60 21.89
C PHE A 8 -2.26 0.46 21.07
N HIS A 9 -1.49 1.42 20.56
CA HIS A 9 -1.96 2.33 19.53
C HIS A 9 -1.86 1.62 18.18
N LEU A 10 -2.99 1.14 17.67
CA LEU A 10 -3.07 0.40 16.40
C LEU A 10 -3.65 1.32 15.31
N ASN A 11 -2.85 1.58 14.29
CA ASN A 11 -3.12 2.54 13.22
C ASN A 11 -3.47 1.85 11.89
N ALA A 12 -2.97 0.65 11.62
CA ALA A 12 -3.08 0.00 10.32
C ALA A 12 -4.54 -0.13 9.83
N GLY A 13 -5.42 -0.66 10.68
CA GLY A 13 -6.84 -0.81 10.36
C GLY A 13 -7.54 0.53 10.10
N PRO A 14 -7.47 1.50 11.03
CA PRO A 14 -8.00 2.85 10.82
C PRO A 14 -7.48 3.54 9.54
N LEU A 15 -6.18 3.44 9.24
CA LEU A 15 -5.58 4.01 8.02
C LEU A 15 -6.16 3.36 6.75
N HIS A 16 -6.32 2.03 6.74
CA HIS A 16 -6.91 1.35 5.59
C HIS A 16 -8.39 1.72 5.40
N ASN A 17 -9.14 1.89 6.49
CA ASN A 17 -10.51 2.41 6.42
C ASN A 17 -10.56 3.82 5.84
N GLN A 18 -9.62 4.70 6.20
CA GLN A 18 -9.53 6.03 5.59
C GLN A 18 -9.30 5.91 4.07
N ALA A 19 -8.39 5.04 3.62
CA ALA A 19 -8.18 4.80 2.20
C ALA A 19 -9.49 4.40 1.48
N LYS A 20 -10.25 3.47 2.05
CA LYS A 20 -11.54 3.02 1.51
C LYS A 20 -12.60 4.14 1.53
N ASN A 21 -12.62 4.97 2.56
CA ASN A 21 -13.54 6.11 2.62
C ASN A 21 -13.25 7.11 1.49
N TYR A 22 -11.98 7.42 1.21
CA TYR A 22 -11.63 8.28 0.07
C TYR A 22 -12.02 7.67 -1.26
N TYR A 23 -11.90 6.34 -1.41
CA TYR A 23 -12.46 5.65 -2.57
C TYR A 23 -13.98 5.89 -2.67
N TYR A 24 -14.77 5.51 -1.66
CA TYR A 24 -16.24 5.58 -1.73
C TYR A 24 -16.80 6.99 -1.85
N VAL A 25 -16.24 7.96 -1.12
CA VAL A 25 -16.65 9.36 -1.20
C VAL A 25 -16.42 9.87 -2.62
N ASN A 26 -15.27 9.57 -3.22
CA ASN A 26 -14.99 10.02 -4.59
C ASN A 26 -15.79 9.24 -5.66
N SER A 27 -16.27 8.03 -5.37
CA SER A 27 -17.25 7.33 -6.23
C SER A 27 -18.63 8.00 -6.23
N THR A 28 -18.97 8.83 -5.23
CA THR A 28 -20.29 9.48 -5.17
C THR A 28 -20.38 10.84 -5.88
N PHE A 29 -19.25 11.50 -6.17
CA PHE A 29 -19.19 12.85 -6.76
C PHE A 29 -18.72 12.85 -8.23
N HIS A 30 -19.25 11.94 -9.05
CA HIS A 30 -18.85 11.73 -10.46
C HIS A 30 -18.94 12.96 -11.40
N ASP A 31 -19.58 14.05 -10.99
CA ASP A 31 -19.92 15.18 -11.88
C ASP A 31 -18.73 16.08 -12.29
N SER A 32 -17.57 16.01 -11.61
CA SER A 32 -16.39 16.83 -11.96
C SER A 32 -15.28 16.05 -12.69
N GLY A 33 -15.43 14.74 -12.87
CA GLY A 33 -14.48 13.89 -13.60
C GLY A 33 -13.14 13.64 -12.90
N ILE A 34 -12.80 14.31 -11.79
CA ILE A 34 -11.56 14.12 -11.02
C ILE A 34 -11.86 13.36 -9.74
N THR A 35 -11.45 12.09 -9.68
CA THR A 35 -11.49 11.28 -8.45
C THR A 35 -10.14 11.44 -7.76
N ASP A 36 -10.08 12.10 -6.60
CA ASP A 36 -8.81 12.25 -5.87
C ASP A 36 -8.35 10.90 -5.30
N ALA A 37 -7.58 10.15 -6.09
CA ALA A 37 -7.05 8.85 -5.72
C ALA A 37 -5.84 8.96 -4.78
N ILE A 38 -5.26 10.15 -4.64
CA ILE A 38 -3.99 10.36 -3.93
C ILE A 38 -4.13 9.99 -2.45
N PRO A 39 -5.15 10.47 -1.69
CA PRO A 39 -5.36 10.02 -0.32
C PRO A 39 -5.51 8.50 -0.23
N ALA A 40 -6.29 7.87 -1.12
CA ALA A 40 -6.45 6.42 -1.11
C ALA A 40 -5.12 5.67 -1.33
N ILE A 41 -4.28 6.16 -2.24
CA ILE A 41 -2.93 5.62 -2.49
C ILE A 41 -2.03 5.76 -1.27
N LEU A 42 -1.94 6.96 -0.69
CA LEU A 42 -1.09 7.25 0.45
C LEU A 42 -1.53 6.47 1.69
N PHE A 43 -2.81 6.52 2.05
CA PHE A 43 -3.35 5.79 3.20
C PHE A 43 -3.25 4.27 3.04
N SER A 44 -3.37 3.74 1.81
CA SER A 44 -3.13 2.32 1.55
C SER A 44 -1.68 1.92 1.84
N ALA A 45 -0.70 2.66 1.31
CA ALA A 45 0.71 2.40 1.59
C ALA A 45 1.04 2.51 3.09
N MET A 46 0.55 3.57 3.74
CA MET A 46 0.73 3.80 5.18
C MET A 46 0.10 2.68 6.02
N SER A 47 -1.05 2.15 5.61
CA SER A 47 -1.71 1.07 6.35
C SER A 47 -0.89 -0.23 6.37
N ILE A 48 -0.21 -0.56 5.26
CA ILE A 48 0.69 -1.72 5.21
C ILE A 48 1.92 -1.47 6.09
N GLU A 49 2.49 -0.26 6.04
CA GLU A 49 3.64 0.11 6.86
C GLU A 49 3.31 0.03 8.36
N ALA A 50 2.16 0.59 8.76
CA ALA A 50 1.66 0.50 10.12
C ALA A 50 1.43 -0.95 10.53
N PHE A 51 0.84 -1.78 9.67
CA PHE A 51 0.62 -3.20 9.96
C PHE A 51 1.94 -3.92 10.28
N LEU A 52 2.96 -3.74 9.43
CA LEU A 52 4.27 -4.33 9.64
C LEU A 52 4.98 -3.82 10.90
N ASN A 53 4.72 -2.56 11.28
CA ASN A 53 5.27 -1.96 12.51
C ASN A 53 4.55 -2.43 13.78
N GLU A 54 3.28 -2.80 13.67
CA GLU A 54 2.47 -3.31 14.79
C GLU A 54 2.75 -4.79 15.06
N LEU A 55 3.09 -5.57 14.02
CA LEU A 55 3.30 -7.02 14.13
C LEU A 55 4.21 -7.48 15.27
N PRO A 56 5.36 -6.83 15.59
CA PRO A 56 6.24 -7.30 16.66
C PRO A 56 5.56 -7.31 18.03
N GLU A 57 4.84 -6.23 18.35
CA GLU A 57 4.09 -6.10 19.62
C GLU A 57 2.86 -7.00 19.62
N LEU A 58 2.16 -7.11 18.48
CA LEU A 58 1.01 -8.01 18.38
C LEU A 58 1.42 -9.47 18.56
N ALA A 59 2.59 -9.86 18.06
CA ALA A 59 3.12 -11.23 18.14
C ALA A 59 3.54 -11.64 19.55
N THR A 60 3.61 -10.70 20.50
CA THR A 60 3.88 -10.99 21.92
C THR A 60 2.65 -10.79 22.81
N ALA A 61 1.66 -10.00 22.38
CA ALA A 61 0.56 -9.57 23.24
C ALA A 61 -0.84 -10.12 22.88
N TYR A 62 -0.95 -11.07 21.95
CA TYR A 62 -2.23 -11.65 21.52
C TYR A 62 -2.84 -12.68 22.49
N ILE A 63 -2.10 -13.07 23.53
CA ILE A 63 -2.46 -14.10 24.52
C ILE A 63 -2.64 -13.51 25.92
N THR A 64 -3.13 -14.32 26.87
CA THR A 64 -3.22 -13.91 28.28
C THR A 64 -1.84 -13.92 28.94
N PRO A 65 -1.63 -13.18 30.05
CA PRO A 65 -0.33 -13.11 30.73
C PRO A 65 0.25 -14.44 31.21
N GLU A 66 -0.60 -15.47 31.38
CA GLU A 66 -0.22 -16.82 31.84
C GLU A 66 0.17 -17.76 30.69
N GLU A 67 -0.12 -17.37 29.44
CA GLU A 67 0.23 -18.13 28.25
C GLU A 67 1.55 -17.62 27.66
N GLU A 68 2.27 -18.51 26.97
CA GLU A 68 3.49 -18.15 26.24
C GLU A 68 3.21 -18.06 24.74
N PRO A 69 3.73 -17.02 24.03
CA PRO A 69 3.52 -16.93 22.60
C PRO A 69 4.18 -18.10 21.86
N GLU A 70 3.55 -18.52 20.77
CA GLU A 70 4.07 -19.54 19.86
C GLU A 70 5.48 -19.17 19.34
N ASP A 71 6.38 -20.16 19.20
CA ASP A 71 7.79 -19.93 18.88
C ASP A 71 8.00 -19.12 17.60
N PHE A 72 7.19 -19.37 16.57
CA PHE A 72 7.28 -18.62 15.31
C PHE A 72 6.88 -17.14 15.51
N ALA A 73 5.92 -16.84 16.39
CA ALA A 73 5.49 -15.49 16.72
C ALA A 73 6.60 -14.74 17.48
N LYS A 74 7.25 -15.40 18.45
CA LYS A 74 8.43 -14.85 19.15
C LYS A 74 9.58 -14.54 18.19
N LYS A 75 9.84 -15.47 17.26
CA LYS A 75 10.88 -15.29 16.23
C LYS A 75 10.54 -14.12 15.31
N LEU A 76 9.31 -14.04 14.81
CA LEU A 76 8.82 -12.92 14.00
C LEU A 76 8.99 -11.59 14.73
N ALA A 77 8.59 -11.51 16.00
CA ALA A 77 8.72 -10.31 16.82
C ALA A 77 10.18 -9.87 16.95
N THR A 78 11.08 -10.82 17.23
CA THR A 78 12.51 -10.57 17.36
C THR A 78 13.12 -10.05 16.07
N GLU A 79 12.84 -10.72 14.94
CA GLU A 79 13.40 -10.38 13.64
C GLU A 79 12.92 -9.01 13.17
N LEU A 80 11.62 -8.72 13.26
CA LEU A 80 11.09 -7.41 12.89
C LEU A 80 11.55 -6.28 13.82
N THR A 81 11.69 -6.53 15.13
CA THR A 81 12.28 -5.56 16.06
C THR A 81 13.71 -5.20 15.66
N ASN A 82 14.50 -6.16 15.18
CA ASN A 82 15.86 -5.91 14.72
C ASN A 82 15.91 -5.11 13.41
N VAL A 83 14.97 -5.38 12.49
CA VAL A 83 14.80 -4.58 11.27
C VAL A 83 14.45 -3.14 11.62
N GLU A 84 13.54 -2.91 12.57
CA GLU A 84 13.15 -1.57 13.02
C GLU A 84 14.31 -0.82 13.66
N LYS A 85 15.04 -1.45 14.59
CA LYS A 85 16.24 -0.86 15.22
C LYS A 85 17.31 -0.47 14.21
N SER A 86 17.32 -1.11 13.04
CA SER A 86 18.25 -0.83 11.95
C SER A 86 17.69 0.16 10.91
N ASN A 87 16.54 0.79 11.18
CA ASN A 87 15.81 1.66 10.25
C ASN A 87 15.52 0.98 8.90
N GLY A 88 15.21 -0.32 8.92
CA GLY A 88 14.91 -1.09 7.73
C GLY A 88 13.65 -0.58 7.02
N GLN A 89 13.73 -0.42 5.71
CA GLN A 89 12.59 0.04 4.90
C GLN A 89 11.46 -0.99 4.85
N ILE A 90 10.25 -0.53 4.52
CA ILE A 90 9.03 -1.35 4.46
C ILE A 90 9.19 -2.64 3.64
N LYS A 91 9.96 -2.61 2.55
CA LYS A 91 10.21 -3.79 1.71
C LYS A 91 10.99 -4.87 2.47
N LEU A 92 12.02 -4.48 3.23
CA LEU A 92 12.79 -5.40 4.07
C LEU A 92 11.92 -5.98 5.18
N LYS A 93 11.05 -5.16 5.81
CA LYS A 93 10.08 -5.64 6.80
C LYS A 93 9.16 -6.72 6.23
N LEU A 94 8.67 -6.54 5.00
CA LEU A 94 7.85 -7.55 4.32
C LEU A 94 8.64 -8.84 4.03
N GLU A 95 9.86 -8.72 3.52
CA GLU A 95 10.74 -9.86 3.23
C GLU A 95 11.02 -10.69 4.48
N VAL A 96 11.40 -10.03 5.57
CA VAL A 96 11.63 -10.67 6.87
C VAL A 96 10.35 -11.31 7.37
N THR A 97 9.21 -10.60 7.35
CA THR A 97 7.91 -11.15 7.77
C THR A 97 7.60 -12.47 7.05
N CYS A 98 7.67 -12.48 5.71
CA CYS A 98 7.38 -13.69 4.93
C CYS A 98 8.37 -14.81 5.27
N LYS A 99 9.66 -14.49 5.38
CA LYS A 99 10.70 -15.46 5.73
C LYS A 99 10.48 -16.06 7.12
N SER A 100 10.03 -15.26 8.09
CA SER A 100 9.75 -15.74 9.45
C SER A 100 8.54 -16.66 9.51
N ILE A 101 7.48 -16.39 8.72
CA ILE A 101 6.19 -17.11 8.83
C ILE A 101 6.07 -18.31 7.89
N SER A 102 6.66 -18.27 6.69
CA SER A 102 6.56 -19.36 5.71
C SER A 102 7.91 -19.99 5.37
N GLY A 103 9.02 -19.40 5.82
CA GLY A 103 10.36 -19.84 5.43
C GLY A 103 10.77 -19.40 4.02
N GLU A 104 9.92 -18.69 3.29
CA GLU A 104 10.13 -18.27 1.90
C GLU A 104 10.17 -16.75 1.76
N LEU A 105 10.89 -16.26 0.75
CA LEU A 105 10.88 -14.84 0.40
C LEU A 105 9.66 -14.52 -0.47
N PRO A 106 9.12 -13.29 -0.38
CA PRO A 106 8.01 -12.87 -1.23
C PRO A 106 8.45 -12.83 -2.70
N SER A 107 7.66 -13.44 -3.59
CA SER A 107 7.91 -13.38 -5.03
C SER A 107 7.34 -12.07 -5.61
N PHE A 108 8.17 -11.03 -5.68
CA PHE A 108 7.80 -9.71 -6.20
C PHE A 108 7.42 -9.68 -7.69
N GLY A 109 7.61 -10.77 -8.43
CA GLY A 109 7.14 -10.91 -9.80
C GLY A 109 5.68 -11.36 -9.94
N ILE A 110 5.02 -11.69 -8.83
CA ILE A 110 3.67 -12.27 -8.81
C ILE A 110 2.80 -11.47 -7.83
N LYS A 111 1.50 -11.41 -8.09
CA LYS A 111 0.54 -10.82 -7.13
C LYS A 111 0.49 -11.66 -5.85
N PRO A 112 0.37 -11.02 -4.66
CA PRO A 112 0.14 -9.60 -4.43
C PRO A 112 1.41 -8.74 -4.29
N TYR A 113 2.60 -9.33 -4.31
CA TYR A 113 3.84 -8.61 -3.99
C TYR A 113 4.34 -7.69 -5.10
N GLN A 114 4.02 -8.01 -6.36
CA GLN A 114 4.24 -7.09 -7.48
C GLN A 114 3.45 -5.79 -7.27
N ASP A 115 2.15 -5.91 -6.94
CA ASP A 115 1.27 -4.78 -6.68
C ASP A 115 1.75 -3.99 -5.46
N PHE A 116 2.16 -4.66 -4.38
CA PHE A 116 2.80 -4.01 -3.22
C PHE A 116 4.03 -3.19 -3.63
N SER A 117 4.95 -3.78 -4.40
CA SER A 117 6.16 -3.06 -4.82
C SER A 117 5.81 -1.85 -5.67
N ASN A 118 4.80 -1.95 -6.53
CA ASN A 118 4.32 -0.86 -7.35
C ASN A 118 3.67 0.25 -6.51
N LEU A 119 2.87 -0.11 -5.50
CA LEU A 119 2.24 0.84 -4.58
C LEU A 119 3.27 1.64 -3.78
N ILE A 120 4.31 0.99 -3.25
CA ILE A 120 5.37 1.68 -2.49
C ILE A 120 6.20 2.58 -3.40
N LYS A 121 6.50 2.16 -4.63
CA LYS A 121 7.17 3.02 -5.62
C LYS A 121 6.33 4.23 -5.97
N LEU A 122 5.04 4.05 -6.27
CA LEU A 122 4.13 5.15 -6.57
C LEU A 122 4.03 6.14 -5.40
N ARG A 123 3.91 5.67 -4.15
CA ARG A 123 3.97 6.53 -2.96
C ARG A 123 5.27 7.34 -2.92
N ASN A 124 6.41 6.69 -3.16
CA ASN A 124 7.70 7.35 -3.13
C ASN A 124 7.82 8.39 -4.25
N GLU A 125 7.32 8.09 -5.45
CA GLU A 125 7.29 9.03 -6.57
C GLU A 125 6.40 10.24 -6.27
N LEU A 126 5.24 10.05 -5.62
CA LEU A 126 4.36 11.14 -5.23
C LEU A 126 4.99 12.08 -4.19
N VAL A 127 5.71 11.53 -3.22
CA VAL A 127 6.26 12.28 -2.09
C VAL A 127 7.67 12.81 -2.37
N HIS A 128 8.43 12.14 -3.23
CA HIS A 128 9.83 12.44 -3.49
C HIS A 128 10.12 12.80 -4.96
N LEU A 129 9.10 13.18 -5.74
CA LEU A 129 9.29 13.66 -7.10
C LEU A 129 10.29 14.82 -7.08
N LYS A 130 11.49 14.58 -7.63
CA LYS A 130 12.48 15.64 -7.81
C LYS A 130 12.21 16.28 -9.16
N PRO A 131 12.18 17.61 -9.28
CA PRO A 131 12.05 18.31 -10.57
C PRO A 131 13.16 18.03 -11.60
N LYS A 132 14.13 17.14 -11.28
CA LYS A 132 15.31 16.83 -12.10
C LYS A 132 15.06 15.75 -13.15
N ASP A 133 13.85 15.22 -13.26
CA ASP A 133 13.43 14.45 -14.43
C ASP A 133 13.11 15.43 -15.56
N GLU A 134 14.12 16.22 -15.98
CA GLU A 134 14.04 17.03 -17.20
C GLU A 134 13.81 16.08 -18.37
N TYR A 135 12.77 16.34 -19.15
CA TYR A 135 12.52 15.64 -20.40
C TYR A 135 12.38 16.68 -21.50
N ASP A 136 13.09 16.46 -22.60
CA ASP A 136 12.92 17.26 -23.79
C ASP A 136 11.68 16.77 -24.54
N LEU A 137 10.70 17.66 -24.70
CA LEU A 137 9.59 17.44 -25.62
C LEU A 137 10.07 17.80 -27.02
N ASP A 138 10.14 16.80 -27.88
CA ASP A 138 10.24 17.03 -29.31
C ASP A 138 8.80 17.19 -29.81
N LEU A 139 8.40 18.44 -30.03
CA LEU A 139 7.05 18.81 -30.47
C LEU A 139 6.74 18.33 -31.89
N ASP A 140 7.76 17.91 -32.65
CA ASP A 140 7.62 17.37 -34.00
C ASP A 140 7.60 15.82 -34.02
N SER A 141 7.73 15.17 -32.86
CA SER A 141 7.68 13.71 -32.73
C SER A 141 6.29 13.19 -32.39
N ASP A 142 5.88 12.06 -32.98
CA ASP A 142 4.65 11.32 -32.60
C ASP A 142 4.76 10.63 -31.22
N ASP A 143 5.88 10.80 -30.51
CA ASP A 143 6.11 10.16 -29.22
C ASP A 143 5.26 10.80 -28.13
N SER A 144 4.34 10.00 -27.56
CA SER A 144 3.55 10.43 -26.41
C SER A 144 4.44 10.89 -25.25
N PRO A 145 4.20 12.05 -24.63
CA PRO A 145 4.97 12.51 -23.47
C PRO A 145 5.01 11.55 -22.28
N LEU A 146 4.04 10.65 -22.18
CA LEU A 146 4.01 9.56 -21.19
C LEU A 146 5.12 8.52 -21.39
N SER A 147 5.54 8.29 -22.64
CA SER A 147 6.60 7.32 -22.98
C SER A 147 7.97 7.73 -22.42
N LYS A 148 8.16 9.04 -22.20
CA LYS A 148 9.38 9.66 -21.68
C LYS A 148 9.49 9.62 -20.15
N ARG A 149 8.39 9.37 -19.41
CA ARG A 149 8.43 9.16 -17.95
C ARG A 149 8.86 7.74 -17.61
N THR A 150 10.17 7.49 -17.63
CA THR A 150 10.78 6.20 -17.28
C THR A 150 10.37 5.70 -15.90
N SER A 151 10.14 6.61 -14.94
CA SER A 151 9.69 6.31 -13.59
C SER A 151 8.38 5.51 -13.59
N LEU A 152 7.42 5.83 -14.46
CA LEU A 152 6.09 5.20 -14.46
C LEU A 152 5.98 3.91 -15.28
N LYS A 153 7.05 3.47 -15.95
CA LYS A 153 7.02 2.25 -16.78
C LYS A 153 6.61 1.00 -15.99
N HIS A 154 6.88 0.96 -14.68
CA HIS A 154 6.50 -0.15 -13.82
C HIS A 154 4.98 -0.25 -13.53
N LEU A 155 4.23 0.81 -13.85
CA LEU A 155 2.77 0.90 -13.66
C LEU A 155 2.00 0.78 -14.98
N SER A 156 2.67 0.73 -16.14
CA SER A 156 2.02 0.72 -17.47
C SER A 156 1.07 -0.46 -17.71
N GLY A 157 1.28 -1.58 -17.03
CA GLY A 157 0.38 -2.74 -17.06
C GLY A 157 -0.82 -2.63 -16.11
N LEU A 158 -0.85 -1.61 -15.25
CA LEU A 158 -1.95 -1.34 -14.34
C LEU A 158 -2.91 -0.38 -15.04
N LYS A 159 -4.17 -0.79 -15.24
CA LYS A 159 -5.23 0.05 -15.80
C LYS A 159 -5.70 1.11 -14.80
N ILE A 160 -4.77 1.95 -14.34
CA ILE A 160 -4.96 2.94 -13.26
C ILE A 160 -4.74 4.37 -13.75
N PHE A 161 -4.32 4.54 -15.00
CA PHE A 161 -4.04 5.83 -15.59
C PHE A 161 -5.25 6.39 -16.33
N ARG A 162 -5.44 7.70 -16.23
CA ARG A 162 -6.41 8.45 -17.02
C ARG A 162 -5.96 8.50 -18.48
N GLU A 163 -6.91 8.36 -19.39
CA GLU A 163 -6.68 8.56 -20.83
C GLU A 163 -6.29 10.03 -21.14
N PRO A 164 -5.22 10.28 -21.91
CA PRO A 164 -4.70 11.62 -22.17
C PRO A 164 -5.72 12.60 -22.78
N SER A 165 -6.70 12.10 -23.54
CA SER A 165 -7.69 12.90 -24.25
C SER A 165 -8.71 13.62 -23.36
N THR A 166 -8.73 13.31 -22.07
CA THR A 166 -9.70 13.87 -21.11
C THR A 166 -9.19 15.09 -20.35
N TYR A 167 -7.90 15.41 -20.46
CA TYR A 167 -7.31 16.56 -19.79
C TYR A 167 -7.46 17.83 -20.62
N LYS A 168 -8.08 18.87 -20.05
CA LYS A 168 -8.10 20.22 -20.62
C LYS A 168 -7.12 21.06 -19.81
N ASP A 169 -6.03 21.49 -20.44
CA ASP A 169 -5.08 22.44 -19.85
C ASP A 169 -5.86 23.67 -19.33
N PRO A 170 -5.77 24.01 -18.03
CA PRO A 170 -6.42 25.18 -17.46
C PRO A 170 -6.03 26.50 -18.13
N ALA A 171 -4.83 26.57 -18.71
CA ALA A 171 -4.34 27.75 -19.43
C ALA A 171 -4.78 27.76 -20.90
N GLY A 172 -5.39 26.70 -21.41
CA GLY A 172 -5.81 26.57 -22.81
C GLY A 172 -4.65 26.62 -23.80
N THR A 173 -3.42 26.40 -23.34
CA THR A 173 -2.22 26.82 -24.05
C THR A 173 -1.53 25.77 -24.90
N ASN A 174 -1.72 24.46 -24.73
CA ASN A 174 -1.23 23.52 -25.75
C ASN A 174 -1.72 22.08 -25.61
N LYS A 175 -1.84 21.43 -26.77
CA LYS A 175 -2.14 20.00 -26.95
C LYS A 175 -1.04 19.06 -26.45
N ASP A 176 0.11 19.60 -26.05
CA ASP A 176 1.36 18.83 -25.90
C ASP A 176 1.98 18.91 -24.49
N CYS A 177 1.28 19.47 -23.51
CA CYS A 177 1.78 19.49 -22.13
C CYS A 177 1.54 18.13 -21.44
N PRO A 178 2.55 17.51 -20.81
CA PRO A 178 2.38 16.19 -20.22
C PRO A 178 1.59 16.33 -18.94
N LEU A 179 0.49 15.57 -18.85
CA LEU A 179 -0.34 15.42 -17.67
C LEU A 179 0.52 15.35 -16.39
N PRO A 180 0.29 16.23 -15.39
CA PRO A 180 0.89 16.07 -14.08
C PRO A 180 0.62 14.66 -13.54
N LEU A 181 1.60 14.06 -12.84
CA LEU A 181 1.46 12.70 -12.31
C LEU A 181 0.19 12.55 -11.45
N LEU A 182 -0.09 13.57 -10.65
CA LEU A 182 -1.28 13.66 -9.81
C LEU A 182 -2.56 13.51 -10.64
N GLU A 183 -2.67 14.21 -11.77
CA GLU A 183 -3.83 14.13 -12.67
C GLU A 183 -3.93 12.79 -13.39
N LEU A 184 -2.78 12.19 -13.72
CA LEU A 184 -2.72 10.91 -14.42
C LEU A 184 -3.26 9.75 -13.56
N ILE A 185 -2.94 9.72 -12.27
CA ILE A 185 -3.33 8.64 -11.35
C ILE A 185 -4.61 8.93 -10.58
N SER A 186 -5.20 10.13 -10.74
CA SER A 186 -6.46 10.51 -10.07
C SER A 186 -7.66 9.86 -10.75
N THR A 187 -7.69 8.53 -10.68
CA THR A 187 -8.74 7.68 -11.22
C THR A 187 -9.35 6.82 -10.13
N HIS A 188 -10.62 6.49 -10.30
CA HIS A 188 -11.32 5.53 -9.46
C HIS A 188 -10.61 4.17 -9.40
N ASP A 189 -10.09 3.71 -10.55
CA ASP A 189 -9.37 2.44 -10.64
C ASP A 189 -8.04 2.46 -9.89
N ALA A 190 -7.31 3.59 -9.86
CA ALA A 190 -6.11 3.75 -9.06
C ALA A 190 -6.42 3.67 -7.55
N ALA A 191 -7.47 4.36 -7.11
CA ALA A 191 -7.91 4.32 -5.70
C ALA A 191 -8.30 2.90 -5.28
N LYS A 192 -9.10 2.20 -6.12
CA LYS A 192 -9.50 0.80 -5.90
C LYS A 192 -8.30 -0.12 -5.86
N TRP A 193 -7.40 -0.01 -6.84
CA TRP A 193 -6.20 -0.83 -6.94
C TRP A 193 -5.31 -0.66 -5.69
N ALA A 194 -5.10 0.56 -5.22
CA ALA A 194 -4.28 0.81 -4.03
C ALA A 194 -4.88 0.17 -2.77
N CYS A 195 -6.20 0.37 -2.55
CA CYS A 195 -6.91 -0.25 -1.42
C CYS A 195 -6.83 -1.78 -1.49
N ASN A 196 -7.14 -2.35 -2.65
CA ASN A 196 -7.09 -3.80 -2.84
C ASN A 196 -5.68 -4.37 -2.74
N THR A 197 -4.65 -3.61 -3.11
CA THR A 197 -3.25 -4.00 -2.91
C THR A 197 -2.95 -4.14 -1.42
N ALA A 198 -3.28 -3.14 -0.60
CA ALA A 198 -3.09 -3.21 0.84
C ALA A 198 -3.83 -4.39 1.47
N ALA A 199 -5.11 -4.56 1.11
CA ALA A 199 -5.91 -5.67 1.59
C ALA A 199 -5.32 -7.03 1.21
N LYS A 200 -4.96 -7.24 -0.07
CA LYS A 200 -4.38 -8.51 -0.54
C LYS A 200 -3.02 -8.79 0.09
N THR A 201 -2.16 -7.79 0.26
CA THR A 201 -0.85 -7.98 0.91
C THR A 201 -1.02 -8.44 2.36
N VAL A 202 -1.86 -7.76 3.14
CA VAL A 202 -2.09 -8.13 4.55
C VAL A 202 -2.78 -9.50 4.65
N GLN A 203 -3.78 -9.76 3.82
CA GLN A 203 -4.46 -11.07 3.78
C GLN A 203 -3.48 -12.20 3.43
N ASP A 204 -2.61 -12.02 2.44
CA ASP A 204 -1.64 -13.04 2.03
C ASP A 204 -0.60 -13.32 3.13
N ILE A 205 -0.11 -12.28 3.82
CA ILE A 205 0.75 -12.45 5.01
C ILE A 205 0.03 -13.30 6.06
N VAL A 206 -1.19 -12.94 6.44
CA VAL A 206 -1.95 -13.65 7.49
C VAL A 206 -2.27 -15.08 7.06
N ASN A 207 -2.60 -15.31 5.78
CA ASN A 207 -2.94 -16.64 5.27
C ASN A 207 -1.74 -17.59 5.24
N LYS A 208 -0.53 -17.07 4.98
CA LYS A 208 0.73 -17.82 4.99
C LYS A 208 1.25 -18.16 6.37
N MET A 209 0.70 -17.57 7.42
CA MET A 209 1.10 -17.94 8.79
C MET A 209 0.71 -19.40 9.10
N PRO A 210 1.50 -20.10 9.95
CA PRO A 210 1.10 -21.38 10.52
C PRO A 210 -0.25 -21.26 11.22
N ASP A 211 -1.02 -22.35 11.25
CA ASP A 211 -2.29 -22.37 11.98
C ASP A 211 -2.01 -22.22 13.49
N SER A 212 -2.47 -21.11 14.06
CA SER A 212 -2.10 -20.66 15.39
C SER A 212 -3.10 -19.65 15.96
N LYS A 213 -3.07 -19.45 17.28
CA LYS A 213 -3.90 -18.43 17.95
C LYS A 213 -3.53 -17.02 17.45
N PHE A 214 -2.27 -16.76 17.12
CA PHE A 214 -1.84 -15.49 16.54
C PHE A 214 -2.47 -15.24 15.17
N LYS A 215 -2.48 -16.25 14.29
CA LYS A 215 -3.16 -16.16 12.98
C LYS A 215 -4.64 -15.85 13.15
N ASP A 216 -5.32 -16.53 14.07
CA ASP A 216 -6.74 -16.29 14.35
C ASP A 216 -7.00 -14.90 14.92
N TYR A 217 -6.11 -14.41 15.79
CA TYR A 217 -6.14 -13.05 16.29
C TYR A 217 -6.04 -12.02 15.16
N LEU A 218 -5.09 -12.18 14.24
CA LEU A 218 -4.93 -11.27 13.10
C LEU A 218 -6.10 -11.37 12.13
N LYS A 219 -6.64 -12.57 11.87
CA LYS A 219 -7.83 -12.74 11.04
C LYS A 219 -9.00 -11.95 11.60
N ARG A 220 -9.30 -12.14 12.88
CA ARG A 220 -10.44 -11.48 13.56
C ARG A 220 -10.28 -9.96 13.60
N ASN A 221 -9.09 -9.48 13.95
CA ASN A 221 -8.88 -8.05 14.24
C ASN A 221 -8.47 -7.22 13.03
N TYR A 222 -7.89 -7.83 11.98
CA TYR A 222 -7.36 -7.14 10.81
C TYR A 222 -8.09 -7.53 9.52
N THR A 223 -7.94 -8.77 9.04
CA THR A 223 -8.43 -9.13 7.69
C THR A 223 -9.94 -9.15 7.62
N ASN A 224 -10.62 -9.68 8.64
CA ASN A 224 -12.08 -9.79 8.64
C ASN A 224 -12.76 -8.44 8.87
N LYS A 225 -12.06 -7.47 9.45
CA LYS A 225 -12.63 -6.20 9.89
C LYS A 225 -12.24 -5.00 9.04
N TYR A 226 -10.95 -4.87 8.71
CA TYR A 226 -10.41 -3.68 8.06
C TYR A 226 -10.01 -3.99 6.61
N PHE A 227 -9.12 -4.97 6.43
CA PHE A 227 -8.47 -5.28 5.16
C PHE A 227 -9.36 -6.14 4.25
N GLN A 228 -10.56 -5.66 3.97
CA GLN A 228 -11.54 -6.28 3.07
C GLN A 228 -11.43 -5.70 1.67
N LEU A 229 -11.52 -6.55 0.66
CA LEU A 229 -11.50 -6.13 -0.74
C LEU A 229 -12.69 -5.22 -1.06
N ILE A 230 -12.47 -4.29 -1.97
CA ILE A 230 -13.51 -3.54 -2.66
C ILE A 230 -13.91 -4.37 -3.88
N GLU A 231 -15.15 -4.83 -3.88
CA GLU A 231 -15.77 -5.57 -4.98
C GLU A 231 -16.25 -4.62 -6.08
N ASP A 232 -16.52 -5.16 -7.27
CA ASP A 232 -17.15 -4.43 -8.39
C ASP A 232 -18.66 -4.28 -8.20
#